data_AF-A0A1B7WEA3-F1
#
_entry.id   AF-A0A1B7WEA3-F1
#
_cell.length_a   1.000
_cell.length_b   1.000
_cell.length_c   1.000
_cell.angle_alpha   90.00
_cell.angle_beta   90.00
_cell.angle_gamma   90.00
#
_symmetry.space_group_name_H-M   'P 1'
#
loop_
_entity.id
_entity.type
_entity.pdbx_description
1 polymer ?
#
loop_
_entity_poly.entity_id
_entity_poly.type
_entity_poly.pdbx_seq_one_letter_code
_entity_poly.pdbx_strand_id
1 'polypeptide(L)'
;QDDLTFGWDSEYGHLEVEVKPFLASQYLITNGEFLEFVQAGGYNNVNYWHTESWAWKQLYNIQYPKFWIHQENNYRYRATFDELDLPLDWPVEVNHYEAMAFCRWKGKNTRLMTEAEWHQALKISEDSSLANNYNLNLQFISPTPVGMFSENHQSGLSDLRGNVWEWLGETFKPLPGFQTHHLYADQSAPFFDDKHFMMLGGSWATNGTMALPCYRNWFRPYFYQHVGFRVAESLD
;
A
#
# COMPACT_ATOMS: atom_id res chain seq x y z
N GLN A 1 -2.42 -8.85 -23.91
CA GLN A 1 -3.62 -8.45 -24.66
C GLN A 1 -4.74 -9.49 -24.55
N ASP A 2 -4.57 -10.62 -23.87
CA ASP A 2 -5.68 -11.56 -23.63
C ASP A 2 -5.73 -11.92 -22.14
N ASP A 3 -6.44 -11.10 -21.37
CA ASP A 3 -7.02 -11.53 -20.10
C ASP A 3 -8.53 -11.71 -20.36
N LEU A 4 -9.18 -12.66 -19.67
CA LEU A 4 -10.62 -12.89 -19.80
C LEU A 4 -11.44 -11.77 -19.14
N THR A 5 -10.78 -10.86 -18.42
CA THR A 5 -11.35 -9.72 -17.72
C THR A 5 -10.88 -8.40 -18.31
N PHE A 6 -11.64 -7.33 -18.04
CA PHE A 6 -11.25 -5.98 -18.43
C PHE A 6 -10.04 -5.51 -17.62
N GLY A 7 -9.03 -4.95 -18.29
CA GLY A 7 -7.86 -4.33 -17.68
C GLY A 7 -7.49 -3.02 -18.37
N TRP A 8 -6.71 -2.19 -17.69
CA TRP A 8 -6.19 -0.93 -18.25
C TRP A 8 -4.93 -1.15 -19.09
N ASP A 9 -4.60 -0.16 -19.93
CA ASP A 9 -3.45 -0.25 -20.84
C ASP A 9 -2.11 -0.51 -20.11
N SER A 10 -1.94 0.03 -18.90
CA SER A 10 -0.78 -0.17 -18.04
C SER A 10 -0.59 -1.59 -17.50
N GLU A 11 -1.64 -2.41 -17.57
CA GLU A 11 -1.62 -3.79 -17.07
C GLU A 11 -1.16 -4.78 -18.16
N TYR A 12 -1.11 -4.34 -19.43
CA TYR A 12 -0.67 -5.17 -20.53
C TYR A 12 0.82 -5.01 -20.81
N GLY A 13 1.46 -6.14 -21.09
CA GLY A 13 2.89 -6.24 -21.38
C GLY A 13 3.44 -7.51 -20.75
N HIS A 14 4.76 -7.69 -20.88
CA HIS A 14 5.45 -8.75 -20.18
C HIS A 14 6.77 -8.21 -19.64
N LEU A 15 6.98 -8.38 -18.34
CA LEU A 15 8.21 -8.02 -17.67
C LEU A 15 8.71 -9.25 -16.91
N GLU A 16 9.96 -9.62 -17.17
CA GLU A 16 10.66 -10.67 -16.43
C GLU A 16 11.68 -10.03 -15.51
N VAL A 17 11.62 -10.37 -14.21
CA VAL A 17 12.50 -9.82 -13.17
C VAL A 17 13.02 -10.96 -12.31
N GLU A 18 14.33 -10.96 -12.05
CA GLU A 18 14.92 -11.82 -11.03
C GLU A 18 14.68 -11.21 -9.64
N VAL A 19 13.79 -11.84 -8.86
CA VAL A 19 13.51 -11.42 -7.49
C VAL A 19 14.51 -12.07 -6.54
N LYS A 20 15.40 -11.26 -5.98
CA LYS A 20 16.36 -11.72 -4.95
C LYS A 20 15.64 -12.08 -3.64
N PRO A 21 16.23 -12.94 -2.78
CA PRO A 21 15.68 -13.21 -1.46
C PRO A 21 15.46 -11.94 -0.63
N PHE A 22 14.32 -11.85 0.03
CA PHE A 22 13.93 -10.74 0.88
C PHE A 22 13.05 -11.24 2.02
N LEU A 23 12.95 -10.45 3.09
CA LEU A 23 11.96 -10.60 4.14
C LEU A 23 10.85 -9.58 3.94
N ALA A 24 9.62 -9.91 4.33
CA ALA A 24 8.51 -8.99 4.40
C ALA A 24 7.74 -9.18 5.72
N SER A 25 7.15 -8.11 6.26
CA SER A 25 6.32 -8.22 7.44
C SER A 25 5.09 -9.08 7.16
N GLN A 26 4.73 -9.93 8.12
CA GLN A 26 3.61 -10.87 8.01
C GLN A 26 2.31 -10.16 7.60
N TYR A 27 2.06 -9.02 8.22
CA TYR A 27 0.90 -8.17 8.01
C TYR A 27 1.29 -6.82 7.42
N LEU A 28 0.30 -6.09 6.92
CA LEU A 28 0.39 -4.65 6.75
C LEU A 28 0.74 -3.99 8.08
N ILE A 29 1.46 -2.87 8.04
CA ILE A 29 1.77 -2.11 9.24
C ILE A 29 0.48 -1.63 9.89
N THR A 30 0.35 -1.96 11.17
CA THR A 30 -0.87 -1.66 11.94
C THR A 30 -0.87 -0.24 12.51
N ASN A 31 -2.05 0.24 12.93
CA ASN A 31 -2.15 1.48 13.69
C ASN A 31 -1.32 1.43 14.98
N GLY A 32 -1.23 0.27 15.64
CA GLY A 32 -0.42 0.09 16.85
C GLY A 32 1.06 0.27 16.59
N GLU A 33 1.60 -0.39 15.56
CA GLU A 33 3.00 -0.21 15.16
C GLU A 33 3.29 1.23 14.71
N PHE A 34 2.37 1.85 13.98
CA PHE A 34 2.53 3.24 13.55
C PHE A 34 2.41 4.23 14.72
N LEU A 35 1.65 3.89 15.77
CA LEU A 35 1.57 4.68 16.99
C LEU A 35 2.92 4.73 17.71
N GLU A 36 3.68 3.63 17.71
CA GLU A 36 5.06 3.63 18.24
C GLU A 36 5.94 4.63 17.49
N PHE A 37 5.84 4.69 16.16
CA PHE A 37 6.55 5.68 15.34
C PHE A 37 6.16 7.11 15.71
N VAL A 38 4.85 7.39 15.85
CA VAL A 38 4.35 8.71 16.26
C VAL A 38 4.89 9.10 17.64
N GLN A 39 4.81 8.19 18.62
CA GLN A 39 5.26 8.40 20.00
C GLN A 39 6.78 8.55 20.12
N ALA A 40 7.55 7.90 19.24
CA ALA A 40 8.99 8.06 19.13
C ALA A 40 9.41 9.40 18.47
N GLY A 41 8.48 10.32 18.24
CA GLY A 41 8.73 11.61 17.60
C GLY A 41 8.91 11.50 16.08
N GLY A 42 8.30 10.49 15.44
CA GLY A 42 8.42 10.22 14.01
C GLY A 42 8.11 11.42 13.12
N TYR A 43 7.06 12.18 13.46
CA TYR A 43 6.69 13.42 12.76
C TYR A 43 7.55 14.63 13.12
N ASN A 44 8.36 14.56 14.18
CA ASN A 44 9.20 15.66 14.66
C ASN A 44 10.69 15.50 14.32
N ASN A 45 11.10 14.32 13.85
CA ASN A 45 12.49 14.03 13.54
C ASN A 45 12.76 14.10 12.03
N VAL A 46 13.39 15.17 11.58
CA VAL A 46 13.75 15.42 10.17
C VAL A 46 14.56 14.29 9.52
N ASN A 47 15.34 13.53 10.29
CA ASN A 47 16.19 12.46 9.73
C ASN A 47 15.39 11.29 9.13
N TYR A 48 14.11 11.14 9.50
CA TYR A 48 13.25 10.11 8.94
C TYR A 48 12.60 10.55 7.61
N TRP A 49 12.69 11.82 7.24
CA TRP A 49 12.01 12.38 6.08
C TRP A 49 13.02 12.76 5.00
N HIS A 50 12.65 12.59 3.73
CA HIS A 50 13.37 13.24 2.65
C HIS A 50 13.12 14.75 2.69
N THR A 51 14.01 15.53 2.09
CA THR A 51 13.90 17.00 2.07
C THR A 51 12.55 17.47 1.53
N GLU A 52 12.08 16.86 0.44
CA GLU A 52 10.78 17.19 -0.16
C GLU A 52 9.61 16.83 0.77
N SER A 53 9.61 15.62 1.33
CA SER A 53 8.52 15.17 2.20
C SER A 53 8.49 15.91 3.54
N TRP A 54 9.65 16.31 4.07
CA TRP A 54 9.74 17.19 5.22
C TRP A 54 9.16 18.57 4.92
N ALA A 55 9.53 19.17 3.79
CA ALA A 55 9.00 20.47 3.39
C ALA A 55 7.48 20.44 3.22
N TRP A 56 6.94 19.40 2.59
CA TRP A 56 5.49 19.15 2.52
C TRP A 56 4.85 19.06 3.91
N LYS A 57 5.42 18.23 4.79
CA LYS A 57 4.90 18.02 6.16
C LYS A 57 4.87 19.32 6.96
N GLN A 58 5.89 20.18 6.80
CA GLN A 58 5.96 21.50 7.43
C GLN A 58 4.92 22.46 6.85
N LEU A 59 4.81 22.52 5.51
CA LEU A 59 3.88 23.40 4.82
C LEU A 59 2.42 23.13 5.20
N TYR A 60 2.03 21.85 5.31
CA TYR A 60 0.66 21.45 5.62
C TYR A 60 0.43 21.10 7.10
N ASN A 61 1.45 21.31 7.95
CA ASN A 61 1.41 20.99 9.38
C ASN A 61 0.88 19.58 9.70
N ILE A 62 1.43 18.58 9.02
CA ILE A 62 1.05 17.18 9.23
C ILE A 62 1.75 16.63 10.47
N GLN A 63 0.98 16.01 11.36
CA GLN A 63 1.43 15.56 12.69
C GLN A 63 1.07 14.11 13.01
N TYR A 64 0.13 13.51 12.28
CA TYR A 64 -0.39 12.15 12.46
C TYR A 64 -1.18 11.72 11.21
N PRO A 65 -1.46 10.41 11.03
CA PRO A 65 -2.20 9.89 9.89
C PRO A 65 -3.58 10.55 9.67
N LYS A 66 -4.01 10.63 8.40
CA LYS A 66 -5.19 11.41 7.98
C LYS A 66 -6.50 11.01 8.67
N PHE A 67 -6.70 9.72 8.91
CA PHE A 67 -7.92 9.18 9.51
C PHE A 67 -7.89 9.15 11.04
N TRP A 68 -6.76 9.52 11.65
CA TRP A 68 -6.67 9.65 13.09
C TRP A 68 -7.26 10.99 13.56
N ILE A 69 -7.95 10.96 14.68
CA ILE A 69 -8.50 12.12 15.36
C ILE A 69 -7.72 12.30 16.65
N HIS A 70 -6.96 13.39 16.74
CA HIS A 70 -6.20 13.72 17.95
C HIS A 70 -7.14 14.16 19.07
N GLN A 71 -6.97 13.58 20.26
CA GLN A 71 -7.55 13.99 21.53
C GLN A 71 -6.43 14.35 22.51
N GLU A 72 -6.76 14.93 23.68
CA GLU A 72 -5.76 15.49 24.61
C GLU A 72 -4.53 14.59 24.84
N ASN A 73 -4.73 13.29 25.05
CA ASN A 73 -3.65 12.33 25.34
C ASN A 73 -3.73 11.03 24.52
N ASN A 74 -4.59 10.97 23.49
CA ASN A 74 -4.75 9.75 22.69
C ASN A 74 -5.26 10.07 21.28
N TYR A 75 -5.37 9.05 20.43
CA TYR A 75 -5.99 9.10 19.13
C TYR A 75 -7.26 8.26 19.09
N ARG A 76 -8.24 8.74 18.33
CA ARG A 76 -9.39 7.97 17.84
C ARG A 76 -9.23 7.74 16.34
N TYR A 77 -10.02 6.83 15.78
CA TYR A 77 -10.02 6.52 14.35
C TYR A 77 -11.36 6.89 13.71
N ARG A 78 -11.32 7.56 12.57
CA ARG A 78 -12.49 7.87 11.75
C ARG A 78 -12.71 6.75 10.72
N ALA A 79 -13.66 5.86 11.01
CA ALA A 79 -14.21 4.92 10.05
C ALA A 79 -15.26 5.62 9.16
N THR A 80 -15.82 4.91 8.18
CA THR A 80 -16.78 5.50 7.23
C THR A 80 -18.03 6.07 7.91
N PHE A 81 -18.54 5.39 8.94
CA PHE A 81 -19.76 5.78 9.64
C PHE A 81 -19.58 5.93 11.16
N ASP A 82 -18.38 5.71 11.68
CA ASP A 82 -18.12 5.64 13.12
C ASP A 82 -16.82 6.37 13.50
N GLU A 83 -16.76 6.80 14.76
CA GLU A 83 -15.50 7.17 15.41
C GLU A 83 -15.19 6.12 16.48
N LEU A 84 -14.08 5.42 16.33
CA LEU A 84 -13.67 4.34 17.21
C LEU A 84 -12.51 4.80 18.10
N ASP A 85 -12.30 4.13 19.23
CA ASP A 85 -10.95 4.14 19.82
C ASP A 85 -9.97 3.60 18.79
N LEU A 86 -8.73 4.11 18.76
CA LEU A 86 -7.76 3.73 17.73
C LEU A 86 -7.59 2.20 17.68
N PRO A 87 -8.04 1.52 16.60
CA PRO A 87 -7.99 0.07 16.53
C PRO A 87 -6.56 -0.35 16.19
N LEU A 88 -5.81 -0.76 17.21
CA LEU A 88 -4.36 -0.98 17.13
C LEU A 88 -3.97 -2.12 16.18
N ASP A 89 -4.87 -3.05 15.89
CA ASP A 89 -4.66 -4.21 15.02
C ASP A 89 -5.20 -4.01 13.60
N TRP A 90 -5.78 -2.84 13.28
CA TRP A 90 -6.16 -2.49 11.91
C TRP A 90 -4.95 -1.92 11.16
N PRO A 91 -4.89 -2.06 9.82
CA PRO A 91 -3.83 -1.44 9.05
C PRO A 91 -3.87 0.08 9.19
N VAL A 92 -2.70 0.71 9.27
CA VAL A 92 -2.61 2.17 9.23
C VAL A 92 -2.82 2.67 7.80
N GLU A 93 -3.60 3.73 7.65
CA GLU A 93 -3.81 4.40 6.36
C GLU A 93 -3.00 5.70 6.29
N VAL A 94 -2.00 5.74 5.42
CA VAL A 94 -1.01 6.82 5.31
C VAL A 94 -0.63 7.07 3.86
N ASN A 95 -0.10 8.25 3.55
CA ASN A 95 0.48 8.48 2.24
C ASN A 95 1.89 7.88 2.12
N HIS A 96 2.46 7.91 0.91
CA HIS A 96 3.77 7.32 0.63
C HIS A 96 4.90 8.00 1.41
N TYR A 97 4.84 9.31 1.60
CA TYR A 97 5.82 10.06 2.39
C TYR A 97 5.89 9.59 3.85
N GLU A 98 4.74 9.39 4.48
CA GLU A 98 4.62 8.86 5.84
C GLU A 98 5.10 7.40 5.92
N ALA A 99 4.72 6.55 4.96
CA ALA A 99 5.18 5.16 4.88
C ALA A 99 6.72 5.06 4.76
N MET A 100 7.32 5.89 3.90
CA MET A 100 8.78 5.96 3.76
C MET A 100 9.46 6.50 5.02
N ALA A 101 8.83 7.43 5.75
CA ALA A 101 9.37 7.93 7.00
C ALA A 101 9.36 6.86 8.10
N PHE A 102 8.28 6.07 8.18
CA PHE A 102 8.22 4.90 9.05
C PHE A 102 9.32 3.89 8.72
N CYS A 103 9.53 3.56 7.44
CA CYS A 103 10.60 2.64 7.03
C CYS A 103 11.97 3.12 7.52
N ARG A 104 12.30 4.41 7.32
CA ARG A 104 13.57 4.99 7.80
C ARG A 104 13.71 4.97 9.32
N TRP A 105 12.60 5.11 10.04
CA TRP A 105 12.60 4.99 11.51
C TRP A 105 12.85 3.56 11.98
N LYS A 106 12.22 2.55 11.36
CA LYS A 106 12.42 1.14 11.72
C LYS A 106 13.86 0.68 11.51
N GLY A 107 14.52 1.14 10.45
CA GLY A 107 15.91 0.81 10.22
C GLY A 107 16.39 1.12 8.81
N LYS A 108 17.72 1.14 8.63
CA LYS A 108 18.37 1.47 7.36
C LYS A 108 18.02 0.49 6.22
N ASN A 109 17.76 -0.77 6.55
CA ASN A 109 17.45 -1.82 5.58
C ASN A 109 15.95 -2.00 5.36
N THR A 110 15.11 -1.30 6.13
CA THR A 110 13.65 -1.38 6.01
C THR A 110 13.20 -0.49 4.87
N ARG A 111 12.41 -1.06 3.96
CA ARG A 111 11.87 -0.40 2.77
C ARG A 111 10.47 -0.91 2.45
N LEU A 112 9.85 -0.33 1.43
CA LEU A 112 8.66 -0.91 0.81
C LEU A 112 9.06 -2.03 -0.17
N MET A 113 8.12 -2.92 -0.47
CA MET A 113 8.30 -3.92 -1.54
C MET A 113 8.34 -3.26 -2.92
N THR A 114 9.01 -3.93 -3.85
CA THR A 114 8.84 -3.70 -5.29
C THR A 114 7.59 -4.42 -5.80
N GLU A 115 7.12 -4.05 -6.99
CA GLU A 115 6.04 -4.73 -7.70
C GLU A 115 6.37 -6.20 -7.94
N ALA A 116 7.60 -6.49 -8.36
CA ALA A 116 8.05 -7.85 -8.59
C ALA A 116 8.04 -8.69 -7.30
N GLU A 117 8.49 -8.12 -6.18
CA GLU A 117 8.43 -8.79 -4.86
C GLU A 117 7.00 -9.01 -4.39
N TRP A 118 6.12 -8.03 -4.57
CA TRP A 118 4.71 -8.15 -4.21
C TRP A 118 4.01 -9.24 -5.02
N HIS A 119 4.22 -9.30 -6.34
CA HIS A 119 3.67 -10.36 -7.17
C HIS A 119 4.26 -11.73 -6.85
N GLN A 120 5.55 -11.81 -6.52
CA GLN A 120 6.18 -13.06 -6.09
C GLN A 120 5.60 -13.53 -4.75
N ALA A 121 5.41 -12.61 -3.79
CA ALA A 121 4.73 -12.89 -2.53
C ALA A 121 3.31 -13.41 -2.76
N LEU A 122 2.53 -12.75 -3.63
CA LEU A 122 1.18 -13.18 -3.95
C LEU A 122 1.14 -14.57 -4.58
N LYS A 123 2.02 -14.82 -5.57
CA LYS A 123 2.11 -16.12 -6.26
C LYS A 123 2.41 -17.29 -5.32
N ILE A 124 3.16 -17.06 -4.25
CA ILE A 124 3.43 -18.08 -3.22
C ILE A 124 2.26 -18.20 -2.22
N SER A 125 1.46 -17.14 -2.05
CA SER A 125 0.40 -17.07 -1.03
C SER A 125 -0.97 -17.54 -1.54
N GLU A 126 -1.29 -17.30 -2.81
CA GLU A 126 -2.55 -17.71 -3.41
C GLU A 126 -2.46 -19.15 -3.92
N ASP A 127 -3.15 -20.07 -3.23
CA ASP A 127 -3.54 -21.32 -3.86
C ASP A 127 -4.61 -20.99 -4.91
N SER A 128 -4.59 -21.70 -6.04
CA SER A 128 -5.26 -21.39 -7.33
C SER A 128 -6.78 -21.10 -7.32
N SER A 129 -7.43 -21.02 -6.16
CA SER A 129 -8.81 -20.59 -5.99
C SER A 129 -8.92 -19.07 -5.89
N LEU A 130 -9.73 -18.45 -6.74
CA LEU A 130 -10.21 -17.06 -6.60
C LEU A 130 -11.09 -16.86 -5.34
N ALA A 131 -11.25 -17.88 -4.50
CA ALA A 131 -12.17 -17.93 -3.36
C ALA A 131 -11.55 -17.36 -2.06
N ASN A 132 -10.47 -16.60 -2.16
CA ASN A 132 -9.84 -16.02 -0.97
C ASN A 132 -10.73 -14.89 -0.42
N ASN A 133 -11.15 -15.07 0.83
CA ASN A 133 -11.93 -14.09 1.59
C ASN A 133 -11.08 -12.84 1.84
N TYR A 134 -11.17 -11.83 0.98
CA TYR A 134 -10.52 -10.54 1.22
C TYR A 134 -11.56 -9.49 1.56
N ASN A 135 -11.22 -8.54 2.43
CA ASN A 135 -12.03 -7.35 2.62
C ASN A 135 -11.91 -6.43 1.38
N LEU A 136 -12.76 -6.69 0.39
CA LEU A 136 -12.91 -5.98 -0.87
C LEU A 136 -14.41 -5.73 -1.11
N ASN A 137 -14.77 -5.04 -2.20
CA ASN A 137 -16.17 -4.92 -2.63
C ASN A 137 -17.11 -4.31 -1.57
N LEU A 138 -16.59 -3.38 -0.76
CA LEU A 138 -17.33 -2.72 0.31
C LEU A 138 -17.90 -3.70 1.35
N GLN A 139 -17.31 -4.88 1.52
CA GLN A 139 -17.86 -5.93 2.38
C GLN A 139 -18.10 -5.46 3.82
N PHE A 140 -17.15 -4.71 4.40
CA PHE A 140 -17.24 -4.15 5.75
C PHE A 140 -17.31 -2.62 5.78
N ILE A 141 -17.12 -1.95 4.62
CA ILE A 141 -17.16 -0.49 4.46
C ILE A 141 -16.11 0.23 5.36
N SER A 142 -15.07 -0.48 5.80
CA SER A 142 -13.93 0.01 6.57
C SER A 142 -12.83 -1.06 6.55
N PRO A 143 -11.60 -0.74 6.99
CA PRO A 143 -10.59 -1.75 7.24
C PRO A 143 -11.05 -2.77 8.29
N THR A 144 -10.38 -3.91 8.32
CA THR A 144 -10.56 -4.98 9.33
C THR A 144 -9.24 -5.26 10.03
N PRO A 145 -9.22 -5.91 11.20
CA PRO A 145 -7.99 -6.39 11.81
C PRO A 145 -7.12 -7.14 10.81
N VAL A 146 -5.82 -6.89 10.82
CA VAL A 146 -4.87 -7.64 10.00
C VAL A 146 -4.93 -9.12 10.39
N GLY A 147 -4.80 -10.00 9.40
CA GLY A 147 -4.84 -11.43 9.60
C GLY A 147 -6.25 -12.02 9.72
N MET A 148 -7.32 -11.21 9.72
CA MET A 148 -8.71 -11.68 9.92
C MET A 148 -9.12 -12.82 8.98
N PHE A 149 -8.61 -12.81 7.75
CA PHE A 149 -8.92 -13.82 6.73
C PHE A 149 -7.74 -14.74 6.39
N SER A 150 -6.73 -14.79 7.26
CA SER A 150 -5.52 -15.57 6.98
C SER A 150 -5.75 -17.04 7.22
N GLU A 151 -5.76 -17.83 6.16
CA GLU A 151 -5.72 -19.28 6.22
C GLU A 151 -4.39 -19.78 5.65
N ASN A 152 -3.48 -20.24 6.53
CA ASN A 152 -2.29 -21.04 6.22
C ASN A 152 -1.56 -20.76 4.88
N HIS A 153 -1.31 -19.48 4.55
CA HIS A 153 -0.57 -19.13 3.34
C HIS A 153 0.87 -19.67 3.40
N GLN A 154 1.35 -20.27 2.31
CA GLN A 154 2.68 -20.88 2.26
C GLN A 154 3.81 -19.85 2.44
N SER A 155 3.59 -18.59 2.05
CA SER A 155 4.52 -17.48 2.27
C SER A 155 4.57 -17.02 3.74
N GLY A 156 3.57 -17.38 4.54
CA GLY A 156 3.30 -16.79 5.85
C GLY A 156 2.70 -15.38 5.79
N LEU A 157 2.57 -14.76 4.61
CA LEU A 157 2.07 -13.40 4.45
C LEU A 157 0.54 -13.36 4.37
N SER A 158 -0.01 -12.31 4.95
CA SER A 158 -1.44 -12.06 5.09
C SER A 158 -1.82 -10.69 4.51
N ASP A 159 -3.09 -10.56 4.11
CA ASP A 159 -3.66 -9.29 3.61
C ASP A 159 -2.86 -8.70 2.44
N LEU A 160 -2.32 -9.54 1.55
CA LEU A 160 -1.71 -9.04 0.30
C LEU A 160 -2.79 -8.38 -0.57
N ARG A 161 -4.04 -8.83 -0.50
CA ARG A 161 -5.17 -8.23 -1.21
C ARG A 161 -6.25 -7.79 -0.23
N GLY A 162 -6.97 -6.73 -0.62
CA GLY A 162 -8.02 -6.14 0.18
C GLY A 162 -7.51 -5.48 1.46
N ASN A 163 -8.47 -5.10 2.31
CA ASN A 163 -8.25 -4.25 3.46
C ASN A 163 -7.83 -2.83 3.03
N VAL A 164 -6.57 -2.57 2.72
CA VAL A 164 -6.11 -1.30 2.15
C VAL A 164 -5.16 -1.58 0.99
N TRP A 165 -5.08 -0.64 0.04
CA TRP A 165 -4.02 -0.70 -0.97
C TRP A 165 -2.65 -0.73 -0.28
N GLU A 166 -1.66 -1.34 -0.93
CA GLU A 166 -0.30 -1.44 -0.39
C GLU A 166 0.68 -0.58 -1.20
N TRP A 167 1.25 0.47 -0.59
CA TRP A 167 2.30 1.28 -1.24
C TRP A 167 3.54 0.45 -1.58
N LEU A 168 4.06 0.67 -2.79
CA LEU A 168 5.33 0.11 -3.24
C LEU A 168 6.46 1.14 -3.24
N GLY A 169 7.70 0.65 -3.28
CA GLY A 169 8.91 1.48 -3.26
C GLY A 169 9.21 2.20 -4.58
N GLU A 170 8.54 1.80 -5.66
CA GLU A 170 8.82 2.27 -7.01
C GLU A 170 7.72 3.17 -7.59
N THR A 171 8.15 4.03 -8.51
CA THR A 171 7.27 4.90 -9.30
C THR A 171 6.50 4.10 -10.34
N PHE A 172 5.35 4.61 -10.77
CA PHE A 172 4.56 4.02 -11.85
C PHE A 172 5.30 4.07 -13.18
N LYS A 173 5.54 2.89 -13.76
CA LYS A 173 6.31 2.73 -15.00
C LYS A 173 5.56 1.86 -16.01
N PRO A 174 5.72 2.13 -17.32
CA PRO A 174 5.12 1.30 -18.35
C PRO A 174 5.75 -0.10 -18.35
N LEU A 175 4.95 -1.13 -18.59
CA LEU A 175 5.47 -2.45 -18.89
C LEU A 175 6.14 -2.46 -20.29
N PRO A 176 7.10 -3.36 -20.54
CA PRO A 176 7.69 -3.52 -21.86
C PRO A 176 6.61 -3.78 -22.92
N GLY A 177 6.64 -2.98 -23.99
CA GLY A 177 5.64 -3.05 -25.06
C GLY A 177 4.35 -2.27 -24.79
N PHE A 178 4.29 -1.44 -23.73
CA PHE A 178 3.15 -0.58 -23.44
C PHE A 178 2.67 0.19 -24.68
N GLN A 179 1.37 0.15 -24.91
CA GLN A 179 0.67 0.97 -25.89
C GLN A 179 -0.57 1.55 -25.23
N THR A 180 -0.80 2.84 -25.44
CA THR A 180 -1.98 3.52 -24.89
C THR A 180 -3.28 2.91 -25.38
N HIS A 181 -4.31 2.89 -24.54
CA HIS A 181 -5.63 2.46 -24.96
C HIS A 181 -6.17 3.35 -26.09
N HIS A 182 -6.61 2.76 -27.21
CA HIS A 182 -7.01 3.50 -28.41
C HIS A 182 -8.20 4.48 -28.20
N LEU A 183 -9.03 4.25 -27.18
CA LEU A 183 -10.13 5.16 -26.79
C LEU A 183 -9.77 6.16 -25.69
N TYR A 184 -8.68 5.95 -24.94
CA TYR A 184 -8.35 6.75 -23.76
C TYR A 184 -6.84 6.85 -23.59
N ALA A 185 -6.20 7.60 -24.48
CA ALA A 185 -4.75 7.57 -24.64
C ALA A 185 -3.98 8.20 -23.46
N ASP A 186 -4.62 9.07 -22.70
CA ASP A 186 -4.06 9.79 -21.55
C ASP A 186 -4.42 9.14 -20.20
N GLN A 187 -4.92 7.89 -20.21
CA GLN A 187 -5.30 7.19 -18.99
C GLN A 187 -4.09 6.83 -18.11
N SER A 188 -3.03 6.21 -18.66
CA SER A 188 -1.82 5.86 -17.89
C SER A 188 -0.59 6.67 -18.28
N ALA A 189 -0.40 6.91 -19.58
CA ALA A 189 0.85 7.47 -20.13
C ALA A 189 1.33 8.78 -19.47
N PRO A 190 0.47 9.76 -19.12
CA PRO A 190 0.90 10.99 -18.48
C PRO A 190 1.51 10.79 -17.08
N PHE A 191 1.25 9.65 -16.44
CA PHE A 191 1.63 9.38 -15.05
C PHE A 191 2.93 8.57 -14.92
N PHE A 192 3.55 8.19 -16.04
CA PHE A 192 4.91 7.64 -16.09
C PHE A 192 5.97 8.76 -15.93
N ASP A 193 5.79 9.64 -14.96
CA ASP A 193 6.49 10.92 -14.81
C ASP A 193 7.51 10.97 -13.66
N ASP A 194 7.80 9.82 -13.03
CA ASP A 194 8.62 9.68 -11.82
C ASP A 194 8.07 10.41 -10.58
N LYS A 195 6.80 10.83 -10.61
CA LYS A 195 6.16 11.54 -9.49
C LYS A 195 4.92 10.84 -8.96
N HIS A 196 4.50 9.73 -9.57
CA HIS A 196 3.44 8.87 -9.06
C HIS A 196 4.04 7.55 -8.62
N PHE A 197 3.65 7.10 -7.43
CA PHE A 197 4.10 5.84 -6.86
C PHE A 197 3.01 4.79 -6.98
N MET A 198 3.42 3.54 -7.15
CA MET A 198 2.49 2.45 -7.34
C MET A 198 1.94 1.91 -6.03
N MET A 199 0.75 1.35 -6.11
CA MET A 199 0.15 0.53 -5.07
C MET A 199 -0.63 -0.62 -5.69
N LEU A 200 -0.68 -1.76 -4.99
CA LEU A 200 -1.33 -2.99 -5.44
C LEU A 200 -2.29 -3.55 -4.38
N GLY A 201 -3.07 -4.55 -4.76
CA GLY A 201 -3.87 -5.38 -3.84
C GLY A 201 -5.32 -4.96 -3.62
N GLY A 202 -5.67 -3.70 -3.89
CA GLY A 202 -7.02 -3.18 -3.64
C GLY A 202 -7.28 -2.86 -2.17
N SER A 203 -8.22 -1.97 -1.93
CA SER A 203 -8.74 -1.65 -0.58
C SER A 203 -10.13 -2.22 -0.36
N TRP A 204 -10.64 -2.15 0.87
CA TRP A 204 -12.03 -2.45 1.22
C TRP A 204 -13.04 -1.72 0.33
N ALA A 205 -12.68 -0.57 -0.23
CA ALA A 205 -13.51 0.22 -1.15
C ALA A 205 -13.34 -0.12 -2.64
N THR A 206 -12.43 -1.04 -2.98
CA THR A 206 -12.10 -1.41 -4.36
C THR A 206 -12.98 -2.55 -4.84
N ASN A 207 -13.57 -2.39 -6.03
CA ASN A 207 -14.60 -3.28 -6.56
C ASN A 207 -14.28 -3.79 -7.97
N GLY A 208 -14.83 -4.95 -8.32
CA GLY A 208 -14.81 -5.47 -9.69
C GLY A 208 -13.40 -5.78 -10.19
N THR A 209 -13.11 -5.50 -11.46
CA THR A 209 -11.80 -5.79 -12.05
C THR A 209 -10.66 -4.96 -11.44
N MET A 210 -10.98 -3.83 -10.81
CA MET A 210 -9.98 -3.02 -10.11
C MET A 210 -9.42 -3.70 -8.85
N ALA A 211 -10.08 -4.75 -8.38
CA ALA A 211 -9.64 -5.55 -7.24
C ALA A 211 -8.83 -6.80 -7.67
N LEU A 212 -8.57 -6.97 -8.96
CA LEU A 212 -7.76 -8.08 -9.45
C LEU A 212 -6.28 -7.87 -9.09
N PRO A 213 -5.51 -8.97 -8.92
CA PRO A 213 -4.08 -8.89 -8.62
C PRO A 213 -3.25 -8.08 -9.60
N CYS A 214 -3.63 -8.09 -10.88
CA CYS A 214 -2.92 -7.40 -11.95
C CYS A 214 -3.23 -5.90 -12.00
N TYR A 215 -4.21 -5.40 -11.24
CA TYR A 215 -4.56 -3.99 -11.30
C TYR A 215 -3.47 -3.13 -10.69
N ARG A 216 -2.93 -2.22 -11.50
CA ARG A 216 -1.87 -1.29 -11.09
C ARG A 216 -2.50 0.06 -10.80
N ASN A 217 -2.43 0.52 -9.55
CA ASN A 217 -2.92 1.84 -9.17
C ASN A 217 -1.75 2.77 -8.84
N TRP A 218 -1.93 4.09 -8.98
CA TRP A 218 -0.84 5.05 -8.76
C TRP A 218 -1.35 6.42 -8.31
N PHE A 219 -0.65 7.05 -7.37
CA PHE A 219 -0.97 8.39 -6.90
C PHE A 219 0.30 9.18 -6.57
N ARG A 220 0.14 10.51 -6.45
CA ARG A 220 1.20 11.39 -5.90
C ARG A 220 1.53 10.95 -4.48
N PRO A 221 2.80 11.02 -4.06
CA PRO A 221 3.24 10.42 -2.78
C PRO A 221 2.67 11.11 -1.54
N TYR A 222 2.14 12.32 -1.67
CA TYR A 222 1.51 13.09 -0.60
C TYR A 222 -0.03 13.00 -0.59
N PHE A 223 -0.63 12.30 -1.55
CA PHE A 223 -2.09 12.17 -1.65
C PHE A 223 -2.59 11.00 -0.81
N TYR A 224 -3.64 11.23 -0.02
CA TYR A 224 -4.24 10.19 0.81
C TYR A 224 -5.26 9.36 0.04
N GLN A 225 -5.18 8.04 0.20
CA GLN A 225 -6.13 7.04 -0.29
C GLN A 225 -6.43 6.06 0.86
N HIS A 226 -7.28 5.06 0.62
CA HIS A 226 -7.40 3.89 1.50
C HIS A 226 -6.21 2.96 1.27
N VAL A 227 -5.03 3.42 1.69
CA VAL A 227 -3.73 2.82 1.39
C VAL A 227 -2.87 2.79 2.64
N GLY A 228 -2.31 1.62 2.93
CA GLY A 228 -1.30 1.39 3.93
C GLY A 228 -0.01 0.91 3.28
N PHE A 229 0.76 0.12 4.00
CA PHE A 229 2.00 -0.43 3.47
C PHE A 229 2.47 -1.62 4.30
N ARG A 230 3.36 -2.39 3.71
CA ARG A 230 4.16 -3.42 4.37
C ARG A 230 5.62 -3.02 4.33
N VAL A 231 6.39 -3.55 5.28
CA VAL A 231 7.84 -3.40 5.23
C VAL A 231 8.50 -4.63 4.64
N ALA A 232 9.58 -4.41 3.92
CA ALA A 232 10.47 -5.44 3.40
C ALA A 232 11.92 -5.10 3.75
N GLU A 233 12.75 -6.13 3.78
CA GLU A 233 14.18 -6.05 4.00
C GLU A 233 14.90 -6.95 3.00
N SER A 234 15.92 -6.41 2.32
CA SER A 234 16.77 -7.20 1.44
C SER A 234 17.69 -8.09 2.26
N LEU A 235 17.86 -9.34 1.86
CA LEU A 235 18.87 -10.23 2.42
C LEU A 235 20.13 -10.12 1.55
N ASP A 236 21.25 -9.73 2.17
CA ASP A 236 22.57 -9.70 1.52
C ASP A 236 23.07 -11.09 1.13
#